data_AF-A0A4Q6XWW2-F1
#
_entry.id   AF-A0A4Q6XWW2-F1
#
_cell.length_a   1.000
_cell.length_b   1.000
_cell.length_c   1.000
_cell.angle_alpha   90.00
_cell.angle_beta   90.00
_cell.angle_gamma   90.00
#
_symmetry.space_group_name_H-M   'P 1'
#
loop_
_entity.id
_entity.type
_entity.pdbx_description
1 polymer ?
#
loop_
_entity_poly.entity_id
_entity_poly.type
_entity_poly.pdbx_seq_one_letter_code
_entity_poly.pdbx_strand_id
1 'polypeptide(L)'
;MRSSFAEQFRKLVRDYERLKVREVDGRDCWYEIERLHQRIEKLLGEVRHWSAVMEQELQGRWDLQQLVRKSDWSGDALQLFWNDQLQFYESRLNQWMLQMEPESQRCVVNISVRKMLMLLRLARDVELLPDDPLKHAFVFITKHFRTAQQEQISYESIRKKYSQMDSVAIAEVEGLLRECLKKLAEYKKNL
;
A
#
# COMPACT_ATOMS: atom_id res chain seq x y z
N MET A 1 0.39 -17.99 -9.19
CA MET A 1 0.06 -17.20 -7.98
C MET A 1 -1.38 -16.71 -8.12
N ARG A 2 -2.23 -16.85 -7.08
CA ARG A 2 -3.59 -16.28 -7.09
C ARG A 2 -3.50 -14.76 -6.92
N SER A 3 -4.24 -13.98 -7.70
CA SER A 3 -4.31 -12.51 -7.59
C SER A 3 -4.90 -12.10 -6.24
N SER A 4 -4.33 -11.08 -5.60
CA SER A 4 -4.80 -10.58 -4.29
C SER A 4 -6.20 -9.97 -4.39
N PHE A 5 -6.94 -9.94 -3.28
CA PHE A 5 -8.30 -9.37 -3.22
C PHE A 5 -8.35 -7.95 -3.81
N ALA A 6 -7.45 -7.07 -3.38
CA ALA A 6 -7.42 -5.69 -3.87
C ALA A 6 -6.98 -5.57 -5.35
N GLU A 7 -6.21 -6.51 -5.89
CA GLU A 7 -5.93 -6.55 -7.33
C GLU A 7 -7.18 -6.94 -8.13
N GLN A 8 -7.92 -7.94 -7.65
CA GLN A 8 -9.19 -8.35 -8.26
C GLN A 8 -10.24 -7.23 -8.20
N PHE A 9 -10.34 -6.54 -7.07
CA PHE A 9 -11.22 -5.38 -6.88
C PHE A 9 -10.85 -4.23 -7.81
N ARG A 10 -9.55 -3.86 -7.90
CA ARG A 10 -9.09 -2.84 -8.87
C ARG A 10 -9.39 -3.20 -10.31
N LYS A 11 -9.29 -4.49 -10.67
CA LYS A 11 -9.64 -4.96 -12.01
C LYS A 11 -11.13 -4.78 -12.27
N LEU A 12 -12.00 -5.11 -11.31
CA LEU A 12 -13.44 -4.85 -11.40
C LEU A 12 -13.75 -3.36 -11.59
N VAL A 13 -13.14 -2.48 -10.80
CA VAL A 13 -13.32 -1.03 -10.93
C VAL A 13 -12.91 -0.54 -12.33
N ARG A 14 -11.75 -0.98 -12.84
CA ARG A 14 -11.30 -0.63 -14.20
C ARG A 14 -12.24 -1.13 -15.28
N ASP A 15 -12.79 -2.32 -15.13
CA ASP A 15 -13.71 -2.89 -16.11
C ASP A 15 -15.07 -2.17 -16.10
N TYR A 16 -15.53 -1.75 -14.92
CA TYR A 16 -16.72 -0.88 -14.78
C TYR A 16 -16.51 0.50 -15.43
N GLU A 17 -15.36 1.14 -15.21
CA GLU A 17 -15.05 2.44 -15.84
C GLU A 17 -14.95 2.31 -17.38
N ARG A 18 -14.43 1.19 -17.90
CA ARG A 18 -14.43 0.91 -19.34
C ARG A 18 -15.85 0.73 -19.91
N LEU A 19 -16.75 0.15 -19.13
CA LEU A 19 -18.15 -0.01 -19.52
C LEU A 19 -18.87 1.33 -19.66
N LYS A 20 -18.65 2.27 -18.73
CA LYS A 20 -19.20 3.63 -18.82
C LYS A 20 -18.83 4.34 -20.12
N VAL A 21 -17.58 4.20 -20.56
CA VAL A 21 -17.12 4.83 -21.82
C VAL A 21 -17.83 4.25 -23.04
N ARG A 22 -18.16 2.95 -23.03
CA ARG A 22 -18.83 2.28 -24.15
C ARG A 22 -20.33 2.55 -24.23
N GLU A 23 -20.97 2.82 -23.10
CA GLU A 23 -22.36 3.29 -23.03
C GLU A 23 -22.53 4.61 -23.80
N VAL A 24 -21.56 5.53 -23.64
CA VAL A 24 -21.53 6.82 -24.34
C VAL A 24 -21.41 6.66 -25.86
N ASP A 25 -20.78 5.58 -26.33
CA ASP A 25 -20.65 5.24 -27.76
C ASP A 25 -21.91 4.59 -28.37
N GLY A 26 -22.97 4.36 -27.59
CA GLY A 26 -24.23 3.78 -28.08
C GLY A 26 -24.14 2.31 -28.50
N ARG A 27 -23.13 1.57 -28.04
CA ARG A 27 -22.97 0.13 -28.33
C ARG A 27 -23.77 -0.70 -27.32
N ASP A 28 -24.38 -1.79 -27.80
CA ASP A 28 -24.96 -2.80 -26.92
C ASP A 28 -23.84 -3.44 -26.07
N CYS A 29 -23.93 -3.26 -24.75
CA CYS A 29 -22.94 -3.73 -23.77
C CYS A 29 -23.52 -4.79 -22.82
N TRP A 30 -24.64 -5.44 -23.21
CA TRP A 30 -25.36 -6.38 -22.34
C TRP A 30 -24.46 -7.53 -21.84
N TYR A 31 -23.67 -8.11 -22.74
CA TYR A 31 -22.75 -9.19 -22.42
C TYR A 31 -21.65 -8.77 -21.42
N GLU A 32 -21.11 -7.56 -21.55
CA GLU A 32 -20.11 -7.04 -20.62
C GLU A 32 -20.68 -6.73 -19.25
N ILE A 33 -21.93 -6.27 -19.17
CA ILE A 33 -22.65 -6.06 -17.89
C ILE A 33 -22.86 -7.40 -17.20
N GLU A 34 -23.37 -8.41 -17.91
CA GLU A 34 -23.55 -9.76 -17.36
C GLU A 34 -22.22 -10.34 -16.85
N ARG A 35 -21.15 -10.19 -17.63
CA ARG A 35 -19.81 -10.64 -17.24
C ARG A 35 -19.26 -9.87 -16.03
N LEU A 36 -19.54 -8.57 -15.91
CA LEU A 36 -19.18 -7.79 -14.73
C LEU A 36 -19.93 -8.30 -13.49
N HIS A 37 -21.23 -8.55 -13.64
CA HIS A 37 -22.08 -9.08 -12.57
C HIS A 37 -21.55 -10.41 -12.02
N GLN A 38 -21.33 -11.41 -12.89
CA GLN A 38 -20.80 -12.72 -12.50
C GLN A 38 -19.46 -12.61 -11.75
N ARG A 39 -18.60 -11.66 -12.13
CA ARG A 39 -17.33 -11.43 -11.45
C ARG A 39 -17.48 -10.77 -10.08
N ILE A 40 -18.44 -9.85 -9.94
CA ILE A 40 -18.79 -9.27 -8.65
C ILE A 40 -19.35 -10.35 -7.72
N GLU A 41 -20.28 -11.18 -8.21
CA GLU A 41 -20.85 -12.29 -7.43
C GLU A 41 -19.77 -13.26 -6.95
N LYS A 42 -18.84 -13.64 -7.85
CA LYS A 42 -17.72 -14.50 -7.50
C LYS A 42 -16.85 -13.87 -6.41
N LEU A 43 -16.50 -12.59 -6.53
CA LEU A 43 -15.70 -11.89 -5.52
C LEU A 43 -16.43 -11.83 -4.17
N LEU A 44 -17.74 -11.56 -4.18
CA LEU A 44 -18.57 -11.57 -2.96
C LEU A 44 -18.67 -12.97 -2.34
N GLY A 45 -18.67 -14.02 -3.16
CA GLY A 45 -18.58 -15.40 -2.69
C GLY A 45 -17.27 -15.68 -1.96
N GLU A 46 -16.14 -15.25 -2.53
CA GLU A 46 -14.82 -15.40 -1.91
C GLU A 46 -14.71 -14.62 -0.59
N VAL A 47 -15.22 -13.39 -0.53
CA VAL A 47 -15.26 -12.58 0.70
C VAL A 47 -16.10 -13.26 1.78
N ARG A 48 -17.32 -13.72 1.43
CA ARG A 48 -18.20 -14.40 2.39
C ARG A 48 -17.58 -15.67 2.96
N HIS A 49 -16.97 -16.48 2.09
CA HIS A 49 -16.28 -17.69 2.54
C HIS A 49 -15.14 -17.36 3.51
N TRP A 50 -14.33 -16.37 3.18
CA TRP A 50 -13.22 -15.94 4.02
C TRP A 50 -13.68 -15.36 5.37
N SER A 51 -14.73 -14.52 5.36
CA SER A 51 -15.35 -14.01 6.59
C SER A 51 -15.86 -15.14 7.49
N ALA A 52 -16.54 -16.13 6.92
CA ALA A 52 -17.05 -17.27 7.69
C ALA A 52 -15.92 -18.09 8.35
N VAL A 53 -14.82 -18.33 7.62
CA VAL A 53 -13.64 -19.01 8.18
C VAL A 53 -13.03 -18.20 9.33
N MET A 54 -12.90 -16.88 9.16
CA MET A 54 -12.35 -16.03 10.22
C MET A 54 -13.25 -15.99 11.45
N GLU A 55 -14.56 -15.84 11.27
CA GLU A 55 -15.52 -15.84 12.37
C GLU A 55 -15.44 -17.13 13.19
N GLN A 56 -15.32 -18.27 12.51
CA GLN A 56 -15.15 -19.56 13.18
C GLN A 56 -13.85 -19.61 14.00
N GLU A 57 -12.73 -19.13 13.46
CA GLU A 57 -11.47 -19.10 14.20
C GLU A 57 -11.52 -18.16 15.40
N LEU A 58 -12.09 -16.96 15.24
CA LEU A 58 -12.27 -15.99 16.33
C LEU A 58 -13.18 -16.54 17.43
N GLN A 59 -14.24 -17.26 17.05
CA GLN A 59 -15.10 -17.92 18.00
C GLN A 59 -14.35 -19.00 18.79
N GLY A 60 -13.56 -19.84 18.11
CA GLY A 60 -12.74 -20.85 18.79
C GLY A 60 -11.71 -20.23 19.74
N ARG A 61 -11.11 -19.10 19.36
CA ARG A 61 -10.18 -18.33 20.22
C ARG A 61 -10.89 -17.74 21.44
N TRP A 62 -12.09 -17.20 21.24
CA TRP A 62 -12.93 -16.71 22.34
C TRP A 62 -13.26 -17.83 23.32
N ASP A 63 -13.68 -18.99 22.84
CA ASP A 63 -14.02 -20.13 23.68
C ASP A 63 -12.81 -20.60 24.50
N LEU A 64 -11.61 -20.63 23.89
CA LEU A 64 -10.36 -20.91 24.60
C LEU A 64 -10.07 -19.87 25.69
N GLN A 65 -10.27 -18.58 25.42
CA GLN A 65 -10.11 -17.52 26.43
C GLN A 65 -11.09 -17.69 27.59
N GLN A 66 -12.34 -18.09 27.31
CA GLN A 66 -13.33 -18.38 28.35
C GLN A 66 -12.94 -19.60 29.20
N LEU A 67 -12.36 -20.64 28.60
CA LEU A 67 -11.87 -21.82 29.32
C LEU A 67 -10.70 -21.45 30.23
N VAL A 68 -9.71 -20.71 29.71
CA VAL A 68 -8.56 -20.24 30.50
C VAL A 68 -9.01 -19.40 31.68
N ARG A 69 -10.00 -18.51 31.49
CA ARG A 69 -10.55 -17.66 32.57
C ARG A 69 -11.22 -18.45 33.69
N LYS A 70 -11.76 -19.64 33.41
CA LYS A 70 -12.54 -20.47 34.36
C LYS A 70 -11.70 -21.55 35.05
N SER A 71 -10.42 -21.66 34.72
CA SER A 71 -9.55 -22.74 35.19
C SER A 71 -8.30 -22.19 35.87
N ASP A 72 -7.76 -22.93 36.82
CA ASP A 72 -6.47 -22.60 37.43
C ASP A 72 -5.34 -23.17 36.56
N TRP A 73 -4.73 -22.30 35.76
CA TRP A 73 -3.59 -22.63 34.91
C TRP A 73 -2.29 -22.25 35.62
N SER A 74 -1.22 -23.02 35.40
CA SER A 74 0.11 -22.62 35.87
C SER A 74 0.58 -21.36 35.13
N GLY A 75 1.49 -20.60 35.76
CA GLY A 75 2.06 -19.40 35.15
C GLY A 75 2.71 -19.66 33.78
N ASP A 76 3.44 -20.77 33.65
CA ASP A 76 4.08 -21.15 32.38
C ASP A 76 3.06 -21.46 31.29
N ALA A 77 1.97 -22.15 31.63
CA ALA A 77 0.91 -22.49 30.68
C ALA A 77 0.13 -21.24 30.24
N LEU A 78 -0.12 -20.30 31.15
CA LEU A 78 -0.70 -18.98 30.85
C LEU A 78 0.20 -18.17 29.91
N GLN A 79 1.51 -18.17 30.13
CA GLN A 79 2.44 -17.44 29.28
C GLN A 79 2.48 -18.02 27.85
N LEU A 80 2.50 -19.34 27.72
CA LEU A 80 2.42 -20.01 26.41
C LEU A 80 1.11 -19.68 25.69
N PHE A 81 -0.01 -19.71 26.40
CA PHE A 81 -1.31 -19.32 25.86
C PHE A 81 -1.28 -17.87 25.35
N TRP A 82 -0.77 -16.92 26.12
CA TRP A 82 -0.71 -15.51 25.69
C TRP A 82 0.16 -15.31 24.46
N ASN A 83 1.32 -15.96 24.39
CA ASN A 83 2.20 -15.88 23.24
C ASN A 83 1.49 -16.41 21.97
N ASP A 84 0.79 -17.54 22.06
CA ASP A 84 0.01 -18.10 20.95
C ASP A 84 -1.14 -17.18 20.52
N GLN A 85 -1.87 -16.57 21.47
CA GLN A 85 -2.94 -15.62 21.14
C GLN A 85 -2.37 -14.40 20.40
N LEU A 86 -1.30 -13.79 20.91
CA LEU A 86 -0.67 -12.63 20.28
C LEU A 86 -0.15 -12.95 18.89
N GLN A 87 0.53 -14.08 18.73
CA GLN A 87 1.03 -14.53 17.43
C GLN A 87 -0.10 -14.78 16.42
N PHE A 88 -1.23 -15.33 16.87
CA PHE A 88 -2.41 -15.50 16.04
C PHE A 88 -2.94 -14.15 15.51
N TYR A 89 -3.18 -13.19 16.41
CA TYR A 89 -3.71 -11.87 16.01
C TYR A 89 -2.72 -11.11 15.13
N GLU A 90 -1.43 -11.13 15.45
CA GLU A 90 -0.38 -10.53 14.62
C GLU A 90 -0.38 -11.13 13.21
N SER A 91 -0.39 -12.46 13.10
CA SER A 91 -0.41 -13.14 11.79
C SER A 91 -1.66 -12.77 10.99
N ARG A 92 -2.83 -12.75 11.63
CA ARG A 92 -4.11 -12.45 10.96
C ARG A 92 -4.20 -11.00 10.52
N LEU A 93 -3.82 -10.05 11.38
CA LEU A 93 -3.79 -8.62 11.03
C LEU A 93 -2.81 -8.36 9.87
N ASN A 94 -1.63 -8.99 9.89
CA ASN A 94 -0.66 -8.87 8.81
C ASN A 94 -1.19 -9.43 7.48
N GLN A 95 -1.87 -10.58 7.51
CA GLN A 95 -2.52 -11.13 6.30
C GLN A 95 -3.61 -10.20 5.75
N TRP A 96 -4.40 -9.58 6.62
CA TRP A 96 -5.42 -8.61 6.22
C TRP A 96 -4.81 -7.37 5.58
N MET A 97 -3.77 -6.82 6.19
CA MET A 97 -3.03 -5.69 5.64
C MET A 97 -2.46 -6.01 4.25
N LEU A 98 -1.90 -7.20 4.05
CA LEU A 98 -1.37 -7.64 2.76
C LEU A 98 -2.47 -7.78 1.69
N GLN A 99 -3.67 -8.23 2.06
CA GLN A 99 -4.77 -8.42 1.13
C GLN A 99 -5.49 -7.11 0.76
N MET A 100 -5.56 -6.17 1.70
CA MET A 100 -6.20 -4.85 1.52
C MET A 100 -5.26 -3.84 0.86
N GLU A 101 -3.95 -3.96 1.11
CA GLU A 101 -2.92 -3.14 0.50
C GLU A 101 -1.86 -4.00 -0.22
N PRO A 102 -2.10 -4.42 -1.48
CA PRO A 102 -1.11 -5.10 -2.32
C PRO A 102 0.15 -4.24 -2.56
N GLU A 103 0.01 -2.93 -2.36
CA GLU A 103 1.09 -1.94 -2.47
C GLU A 103 1.90 -1.80 -1.17
N SER A 104 1.63 -2.63 -0.16
CA SER A 104 2.37 -2.62 1.12
C SER A 104 3.81 -3.11 1.00
N GLN A 105 4.27 -3.54 -0.19
CA GLN A 105 5.68 -3.45 -0.57
C GLN A 105 6.06 -1.98 -0.79
N ARG A 106 5.95 -1.18 0.26
CA ARG A 106 6.28 0.25 0.24
C ARG A 106 7.78 0.37 0.02
N CYS A 107 8.18 1.25 -0.89
CA CYS A 107 9.58 1.44 -1.19
C CYS A 107 10.23 2.20 -0.02
N VAL A 108 11.06 1.49 0.76
CA VAL A 108 11.91 2.12 1.77
C VAL A 108 13.12 2.68 1.04
N VAL A 109 13.19 4.01 0.96
CA VAL A 109 14.32 4.69 0.33
C VAL A 109 15.15 5.36 1.41
N ASN A 110 16.46 5.22 1.32
CA ASN A 110 17.41 5.85 2.24
C ASN A 110 17.62 7.35 1.94
N ILE A 111 16.53 8.09 1.75
CA ILE A 111 16.53 9.56 1.63
C ILE A 111 15.42 10.13 2.49
N SER A 112 15.58 11.37 2.97
CA SER A 112 14.52 12.02 3.74
C SER A 112 13.36 12.46 2.83
N VAL A 113 12.18 12.67 3.41
CA VAL A 113 11.00 13.17 2.68
C VAL A 113 11.30 14.52 2.01
N ARG A 114 12.08 15.39 2.66
CA ARG A 114 12.48 16.68 2.08
C ARG A 114 13.36 16.51 0.85
N LYS A 115 14.34 15.60 0.89
CA LYS A 115 15.20 15.29 -0.27
C LYS A 115 14.36 14.75 -1.44
N MET A 116 13.41 13.86 -1.17
CA MET A 116 12.48 13.36 -2.18
C MET A 116 11.62 14.48 -2.80
N LEU A 117 11.11 15.40 -1.98
CA LEU A 117 10.32 16.54 -2.47
C LEU A 117 11.15 17.55 -3.28
N MET A 118 12.42 17.72 -2.94
CA MET A 118 13.34 18.53 -3.74
C MET A 118 13.65 17.87 -5.09
N LEU A 119 13.85 16.55 -5.13
CA LEU A 119 13.99 15.81 -6.39
C LEU A 119 12.73 15.90 -7.24
N LEU A 120 11.54 15.80 -6.62
CA LEU A 120 10.26 16.01 -7.31
C LEU A 120 10.17 17.41 -7.93
N ARG A 121 10.61 18.44 -7.19
CA ARG A 121 10.66 19.82 -7.68
C ARG A 121 11.61 19.96 -8.87
N LEU A 122 12.83 19.43 -8.76
CA LEU A 122 13.78 19.43 -9.87
C LEU A 122 13.22 18.71 -11.10
N ALA A 123 12.61 17.54 -10.92
CA ALA A 123 12.00 16.78 -12.01
C ALA A 123 10.87 17.57 -12.70
N ARG A 124 10.10 18.36 -11.94
CA ARG A 124 9.12 19.28 -12.51
C ARG A 124 9.80 20.43 -13.26
N ASP A 125 10.80 21.06 -12.65
CA ASP A 125 11.49 22.23 -13.22
C ASP A 125 12.25 21.89 -14.51
N VAL A 126 12.63 20.61 -14.71
CA VAL A 126 13.25 20.10 -15.95
C VAL A 126 12.29 19.31 -16.85
N GLU A 127 10.98 19.48 -16.65
CA GLU A 127 9.93 18.92 -17.51
C GLU A 127 9.93 17.37 -17.63
N LEU A 128 10.48 16.66 -16.63
CA LEU A 128 10.39 15.21 -16.53
C LEU A 128 9.01 14.73 -16.07
N LEU A 129 8.21 15.64 -15.53
CA LEU A 129 6.84 15.38 -15.08
C LEU A 129 5.86 16.19 -15.94
N PRO A 130 4.68 15.63 -16.26
CA PRO A 130 3.63 16.38 -16.93
C PRO A 130 3.18 17.57 -16.08
N ASP A 131 2.62 18.60 -16.72
CA ASP A 131 2.10 19.82 -16.07
C ASP A 131 0.87 19.60 -15.17
N ASP A 132 0.56 18.35 -14.86
CA ASP A 132 -0.51 17.96 -13.97
C ASP A 132 -0.35 18.57 -12.56
N PRO A 133 -1.46 18.71 -11.81
CA PRO A 133 -1.40 19.18 -10.44
C PRO A 133 -0.49 18.30 -9.57
N LEU A 134 0.47 18.94 -8.86
CA LEU A 134 1.36 18.29 -7.87
C LEU A 134 0.63 17.45 -6.81
N LYS A 135 -0.68 17.68 -6.64
CA LYS A 135 -1.55 16.85 -5.80
C LYS A 135 -1.39 15.35 -6.10
N HIS A 136 -1.31 14.96 -7.37
CA HIS A 136 -1.16 13.55 -7.74
C HIS A 136 0.20 12.98 -7.30
N ALA A 137 1.28 13.74 -7.51
CA ALA A 137 2.61 13.37 -7.04
C ALA A 137 2.68 13.28 -5.50
N PHE A 138 2.05 14.21 -4.79
CA PHE A 138 1.99 14.16 -3.32
C PHE A 138 1.21 12.94 -2.81
N VAL A 139 0.06 12.64 -3.42
CA VAL A 139 -0.72 11.44 -3.09
C VAL A 139 0.07 10.16 -3.38
N PHE A 140 0.86 10.16 -4.46
CA PHE A 140 1.77 9.04 -4.75
C PHE A 140 2.81 8.88 -3.64
N ILE A 141 3.47 9.96 -3.22
CA ILE A 141 4.49 9.92 -2.16
C ILE A 141 3.87 9.48 -0.82
N THR A 142 2.70 9.98 -0.42
CA THR A 142 2.08 9.57 0.85
C THR A 142 1.77 8.07 0.89
N LYS A 143 1.33 7.51 -0.25
CA LYS A 143 0.93 6.10 -0.38
C LYS A 143 2.12 5.15 -0.49
N HIS A 144 3.14 5.51 -1.25
CA HIS A 144 4.18 4.54 -1.67
C HIS A 144 5.56 4.79 -1.06
N PHE A 145 5.81 5.99 -0.52
CA PHE A 145 7.13 6.37 -0.05
C PHE A 145 7.26 6.22 1.46
N ARG A 146 8.38 5.61 1.88
CA ARG A 146 8.79 5.52 3.28
C ARG A 146 10.26 5.85 3.40
N THR A 147 10.63 6.52 4.48
CA THR A 147 12.03 6.71 4.84
C THR A 147 12.36 5.81 6.01
N ALA A 148 13.64 5.49 6.20
CA ALA A 148 14.10 4.73 7.37
C ALA A 148 13.67 5.34 8.73
N GLN A 149 13.29 6.62 8.74
CA GLN A 149 12.94 7.38 9.94
C GLN A 149 11.45 7.73 10.03
N GLN A 150 10.66 7.58 8.96
CA GLN A 150 9.24 7.98 8.92
C GLN A 150 8.40 6.95 8.17
N GLU A 151 7.62 6.18 8.94
CA GLU A 151 6.76 5.12 8.43
C GLU A 151 5.38 5.63 7.97
N GLN A 152 4.99 6.86 8.29
CA GLN A 152 3.77 7.48 7.78
C GLN A 152 4.04 8.95 7.45
N ILE A 153 3.54 9.38 6.29
CA ILE A 153 3.71 10.74 5.80
C ILE A 153 2.32 11.25 5.41
N SER A 154 1.82 12.27 6.11
CA SER A 154 0.54 12.90 5.78
C SER A 154 0.66 13.86 4.59
N TYR A 155 -0.44 14.05 3.88
CA TYR A 155 -0.51 14.96 2.73
C TYR A 155 -0.19 16.41 3.13
N GLU A 156 -0.73 16.87 4.26
CA GLU A 156 -0.49 18.20 4.83
C GLU A 156 0.99 18.39 5.18
N SER A 157 1.65 17.34 5.70
CA SER A 157 3.09 17.38 6.00
C SER A 157 3.90 17.54 4.71
N ILE A 158 3.56 16.81 3.64
CA ILE A 158 4.21 16.96 2.34
C ILE A 158 4.02 18.36 1.78
N ARG A 159 2.77 18.85 1.74
CA ARG A 159 2.45 20.17 1.19
C ARG A 159 3.24 21.27 1.91
N LYS A 160 3.31 21.21 3.24
CA LYS A 160 4.08 22.16 4.05
C LYS A 160 5.58 22.04 3.81
N LYS A 161 6.14 20.82 3.79
CA LYS A 161 7.56 20.58 3.51
C LYS A 161 7.97 21.05 2.11
N TYR A 162 7.08 20.89 1.12
CA TYR A 162 7.33 21.30 -0.25
C TYR A 162 7.39 22.83 -0.40
N SER A 163 6.51 23.56 0.29
CA SER A 163 6.53 25.03 0.27
C SER A 163 7.67 25.64 1.10
N GLN A 164 8.16 24.91 2.10
CA GLN A 164 9.21 25.35 3.03
C GLN A 164 10.56 24.65 2.74
N MET A 165 10.94 24.58 1.46
CA MET A 165 12.24 24.02 1.09
C MET A 165 13.36 24.93 1.60
N ASP A 166 14.34 24.36 2.31
CA ASP A 166 15.49 25.10 2.85
C ASP A 166 16.78 24.85 2.04
N SER A 167 17.75 25.75 2.21
CA SER A 167 19.06 25.66 1.55
C SER A 167 19.82 24.40 1.91
N VAL A 168 19.58 23.84 3.10
CA VAL A 168 20.18 22.58 3.56
C VAL A 168 19.71 21.43 2.68
N ALA A 169 18.39 21.27 2.49
CA ALA A 169 17.86 20.22 1.63
C ALA A 169 18.35 20.33 0.18
N ILE A 170 18.53 21.56 -0.33
CA ILE A 170 19.10 21.81 -1.66
C ILE A 170 20.55 21.30 -1.73
N ALA A 171 21.40 21.71 -0.79
CA ALA A 171 22.81 21.31 -0.76
C ALA A 171 22.97 19.79 -0.61
N GLU A 172 22.15 19.15 0.22
CA GLU A 172 22.18 17.70 0.37
C GLU A 172 21.77 16.96 -0.92
N VAL A 173 20.78 17.47 -1.65
CA VAL A 173 20.32 16.89 -2.92
C VAL A 173 21.34 17.12 -4.02
N GLU A 174 21.98 18.29 -4.06
CA GLU A 174 23.10 18.55 -4.97
C GLU A 174 24.24 17.54 -4.75
N GLY A 175 24.59 17.28 -3.49
CA GLY A 175 25.56 16.25 -3.12
C GLY A 175 25.19 14.87 -3.65
N LEU A 176 23.93 14.45 -3.47
CA LEU A 176 23.42 13.16 -3.99
C LEU A 176 23.52 13.08 -5.52
N LEU A 177 23.13 14.15 -6.22
CA LEU A 177 23.19 14.18 -7.69
C LEU A 177 24.63 14.10 -8.20
N ARG A 178 25.58 14.77 -7.54
CA ARG A 178 27.00 14.67 -7.88
C ARG A 178 27.53 13.25 -7.70
N GLU A 179 27.14 12.55 -6.65
CA GLU A 179 27.50 11.13 -6.46
C GLU A 179 26.88 10.23 -7.54
N CYS A 180 25.61 10.46 -7.91
CA CYS A 180 24.99 9.77 -9.04
C CYS A 180 25.74 10.00 -10.36
N LEU A 181 26.18 11.24 -10.63
CA LEU A 181 26.98 11.56 -11.82
C LEU A 181 28.33 10.85 -11.83
N LYS A 182 29.02 10.74 -10.69
CA LYS A 182 30.24 9.94 -10.56
C LYS A 182 29.99 8.48 -10.92
N LYS A 183 28.90 7.88 -10.41
CA LYS A 183 28.51 6.50 -10.73
C LYS A 183 28.14 6.30 -12.20
N LEU A 184 27.45 7.25 -12.82
CA LEU A 184 27.20 7.22 -14.27
C LEU A 184 28.50 7.26 -15.08
N ALA A 185 29.49 8.05 -14.65
CA ALA A 185 30.79 8.09 -15.31
C ALA A 185 31.55 6.76 -15.17
N GLU A 186 31.43 6.07 -14.04
CA GLU A 186 31.94 4.69 -13.89
C GLU A 186 31.24 3.72 -14.83
N TYR A 187 29.90 3.75 -14.92
CA TYR A 187 29.15 2.88 -15.82
C TYR A 187 29.55 3.08 -17.29
N LYS A 188 29.77 4.32 -17.71
CA LYS A 188 30.24 4.65 -19.07
C LYS A 188 31.64 4.11 -19.39
N LYS A 189 32.51 3.93 -18.39
CA LYS A 189 33.85 3.36 -18.58
C LYS A 189 33.83 1.84 -18.73
N ASN A 190 32.76 1.19 -18.27
CA ASN A 190 32.59 -0.26 -18.27
C ASN A 190 31.65 -0.75 -19.39
N LEU A 191 31.22 0.14 -20.28
CA LEU A 191 30.50 -0.14 -21.52
C LEU A 191 31.50 -0.21 -22.68
#